data_AF-A0A957DTH3-F1
#
_entry.id   AF-A0A957DTH3-F1
#
_cell.length_a   1.000
_cell.length_b   1.000
_cell.length_c   1.000
_cell.angle_alpha   90.00
_cell.angle_beta   90.00
_cell.angle_gamma   90.00
#
_symmetry.space_group_name_H-M   'P 1'
#
loop_
_entity.id
_entity.type
_entity.pdbx_description
1 polymer ?
#
loop_
_entity_poly.entity_id
_entity_poly.type
_entity_poly.pdbx_seq_one_letter_code
_entity_poly.pdbx_strand_id
1 'polypeptide(L)'
;TVRQGGLSDIAAFNKLMRQTGERDAFGVHTPMYYHAAFEIFAPNNQVALFLAEYEERPLAGVMVFVLGKTAAYLYGASSNEERQRMPTYAVQWAAMEWAKAQGCHWYDLWGVPDAPEAELEANFADRHDGLWGVYRFKRGFGGQLQRTIGATDRVYNKLVYKLYQWRRGRE
;
A
#
# COMPACT_ATOMS: atom_id res chain seq x y z
N THR A 1 -6.48 -18.17 -7.94
CA THR A 1 -7.56 -17.29 -8.44
C THR A 1 -7.45 -15.94 -7.77
N VAL A 2 -8.09 -14.90 -8.31
CA VAL A 2 -8.26 -13.62 -7.62
C VAL A 2 -9.75 -13.35 -7.50
N ARG A 3 -10.21 -12.93 -6.32
CA ARG A 3 -11.60 -12.54 -6.09
C ARG A 3 -11.68 -11.20 -5.38
N GLN A 4 -12.77 -10.49 -5.60
CA GLN A 4 -13.13 -9.34 -4.79
C GLN A 4 -13.71 -9.84 -3.46
N GLY A 5 -13.15 -9.34 -2.36
CA GLY A 5 -13.60 -9.64 -0.99
C GLY A 5 -14.54 -8.58 -0.43
N GLY A 6 -15.15 -8.90 0.71
CA GLY A 6 -16.04 -8.01 1.45
C GLY A 6 -15.66 -7.87 2.93
N LEU A 7 -16.58 -7.34 3.74
CA LEU A 7 -16.37 -7.17 5.20
C LEU A 7 -16.01 -8.48 5.92
N SER A 8 -16.57 -9.62 5.48
CA SER A 8 -16.26 -10.95 6.02
C SER A 8 -14.79 -11.37 5.81
N ASP A 9 -14.10 -10.76 4.83
CA ASP A 9 -12.72 -11.10 4.48
C ASP A 9 -11.67 -10.25 5.23
N ILE A 10 -12.10 -9.22 5.99
CA ILE A 10 -11.19 -8.33 6.71
C ILE A 10 -10.31 -9.08 7.71
N ALA A 11 -10.86 -10.12 8.35
CA ALA A 11 -10.08 -10.96 9.27
C ALA A 11 -8.95 -11.71 8.53
N ALA A 12 -9.24 -12.25 7.35
CA ALA A 12 -8.24 -12.94 6.53
C ALA A 12 -7.18 -11.96 6.01
N PHE A 13 -7.59 -10.77 5.56
CA PHE A 13 -6.68 -9.71 5.15
C PHE A 13 -5.80 -9.22 6.31
N ASN A 14 -6.35 -9.05 7.52
CA ASN A 14 -5.56 -8.65 8.69
C ASN A 14 -4.52 -9.71 9.07
N LYS A 15 -4.85 -11.01 8.92
CA LYS A 15 -3.89 -12.10 9.13
C LYS A 15 -2.70 -11.99 8.17
N LEU A 16 -2.96 -11.74 6.88
CA LEU A 16 -1.90 -11.47 5.90
C LEU A 16 -1.09 -10.23 6.27
N MET A 17 -1.76 -9.17 6.76
CA MET A 17 -1.08 -7.94 7.15
C MET A 17 -0.15 -8.16 8.34
N ARG A 18 -0.56 -8.93 9.34
CA ARG A 18 0.28 -9.32 10.47
C ARG A 18 1.53 -10.06 10.02
N GLN A 19 1.38 -11.07 9.17
CA GLN A 19 2.53 -11.79 8.59
C GLN A 19 3.48 -10.87 7.82
N THR A 20 2.93 -9.89 7.09
CA THR A 20 3.72 -8.91 6.32
C THR A 20 4.46 -7.96 7.28
N GLY A 21 3.77 -7.43 8.30
CA GLY A 21 4.36 -6.53 9.29
C GLY A 21 5.42 -7.19 10.17
N GLU A 22 5.23 -8.46 10.55
CA GLU A 22 6.24 -9.25 11.26
C GLU A 22 7.50 -9.45 10.42
N ARG A 23 7.33 -9.74 9.12
CA ARG A 23 8.46 -9.95 8.20
C ARG A 23 9.20 -8.66 7.88
N ASP A 24 8.47 -7.60 7.56
CA ASP A 24 9.02 -6.34 7.05
C ASP A 24 9.19 -5.28 8.18
N ALA A 25 9.01 -5.71 9.44
CA ALA A 25 9.22 -4.96 10.68
C ALA A 25 8.46 -3.62 10.77
N PHE A 26 7.17 -3.62 10.43
CA PHE A 26 6.30 -2.43 10.58
C PHE A 26 5.03 -2.71 11.40
N GLY A 27 4.48 -1.65 11.99
CA GLY A 27 3.27 -1.72 12.81
C GLY A 27 2.01 -1.99 11.97
N VAL A 28 1.22 -2.98 12.38
CA VAL A 28 -0.03 -3.35 11.71
C VAL A 28 -1.22 -2.82 12.49
N HIS A 29 -2.13 -2.11 11.82
CA HIS A 29 -3.35 -1.63 12.46
C HIS A 29 -4.25 -2.78 12.95
N THR A 30 -5.17 -2.45 13.87
CA THR A 30 -6.14 -3.41 14.38
C THR A 30 -7.10 -3.84 13.27
N PRO A 31 -7.73 -5.05 13.36
CA PRO A 31 -8.77 -5.44 12.42
C PRO A 31 -9.90 -4.40 12.28
N MET A 32 -10.26 -3.74 13.39
CA MET A 32 -11.29 -2.71 13.43
C MET A 32 -10.96 -1.51 12.54
N TYR A 33 -9.68 -1.16 12.40
CA TYR A 33 -9.24 -0.08 11.53
C TYR A 33 -9.53 -0.38 10.06
N TYR A 34 -9.17 -1.59 9.60
CA TYR A 34 -9.44 -2.02 8.23
C TYR A 34 -10.95 -2.22 7.99
N HIS A 35 -11.69 -2.70 8.99
CA HIS A 35 -13.15 -2.79 8.93
C HIS A 35 -13.78 -1.42 8.73
N ALA A 36 -13.46 -0.44 9.58
CA ALA A 36 -13.97 0.92 9.48
C ALA A 36 -13.60 1.56 8.13
N ALA A 37 -12.35 1.41 7.69
CA ALA A 37 -11.92 1.92 6.38
C ALA A 37 -12.72 1.29 5.24
N PHE A 38 -13.00 0.00 5.26
CA PHE A 38 -13.82 -0.63 4.22
C PHE A 38 -15.28 -0.18 4.30
N GLU A 39 -15.87 -0.21 5.49
CA GLU A 39 -17.27 0.12 5.75
C GLU A 39 -17.64 1.56 5.34
N ILE A 40 -16.75 2.53 5.59
CA ILE A 40 -16.99 3.94 5.26
C ILE A 40 -17.07 4.15 3.74
N PHE A 41 -16.26 3.45 2.95
CA PHE A 41 -16.10 3.71 1.52
C PHE A 41 -16.88 2.74 0.62
N ALA A 42 -17.29 1.57 1.14
CA ALA A 42 -18.01 0.56 0.39
C ALA A 42 -19.37 1.02 -0.18
N PRO A 43 -20.21 1.79 0.55
CA PRO A 43 -21.51 2.23 0.04
C PRO A 43 -21.43 3.08 -1.23
N ASN A 44 -20.33 3.81 -1.41
CA ASN A 44 -20.09 4.65 -2.58
C ASN A 44 -19.24 3.95 -3.65
N ASN A 45 -18.97 2.65 -3.50
CA ASN A 45 -18.08 1.88 -4.38
C ASN A 45 -16.65 2.49 -4.47
N GLN A 46 -16.22 3.15 -3.38
CA GLN A 46 -14.93 3.85 -3.29
C GLN A 46 -13.83 3.01 -2.66
N VAL A 47 -14.07 1.72 -2.41
CA VAL A 47 -13.06 0.78 -1.91
C VAL A 47 -13.28 -0.59 -2.53
N ALA A 48 -12.19 -1.29 -2.79
CA ALA A 48 -12.21 -2.71 -3.12
C ALA A 48 -11.09 -3.44 -2.38
N LEU A 49 -11.44 -4.60 -1.83
CA LEU A 49 -10.50 -5.58 -1.31
C LEU A 49 -10.37 -6.68 -2.35
N PHE A 50 -9.17 -6.99 -2.80
CA PHE A 50 -8.89 -8.15 -3.64
C PHE A 50 -8.05 -9.15 -2.86
N LEU A 51 -8.35 -10.45 -3.02
CA LEU A 51 -7.59 -11.55 -2.45
C LEU A 51 -7.18 -12.52 -3.55
N ALA A 52 -5.89 -12.85 -3.59
CA ALA A 52 -5.38 -13.96 -4.38
C ALA A 52 -5.34 -15.21 -3.52
N GLU A 53 -5.91 -16.29 -4.03
CA GLU A 53 -6.02 -17.57 -3.35
C GLU A 53 -5.41 -18.69 -4.20
N TYR A 54 -4.80 -19.65 -3.51
CA TYR A 54 -4.33 -20.91 -4.10
C TYR A 54 -4.75 -22.05 -3.16
N GLU A 55 -5.44 -23.06 -3.70
CA GLU A 55 -6.01 -24.16 -2.89
C GLU A 55 -6.82 -23.61 -1.69
N GLU A 56 -7.71 -22.64 -1.95
CA GLU A 56 -8.58 -21.98 -0.95
C GLU A 56 -7.84 -21.22 0.16
N ARG A 57 -6.50 -21.09 0.07
CA ARG A 57 -5.69 -20.33 1.01
C ARG A 57 -5.41 -18.93 0.48
N PRO A 58 -5.76 -17.86 1.22
CA PRO A 58 -5.35 -16.50 0.86
C PRO A 58 -3.83 -16.35 0.91
N LEU A 59 -3.23 -15.93 -0.19
CA LEU A 59 -1.79 -15.72 -0.34
C LEU A 59 -1.41 -14.24 -0.42
N ALA A 60 -2.28 -13.40 -0.96
CA ALA A 60 -2.07 -11.95 -1.00
C ALA A 60 -3.40 -11.22 -0.98
N GLY A 61 -3.36 -9.97 -0.53
CA GLY A 61 -4.50 -9.07 -0.66
C GLY A 61 -4.09 -7.62 -0.82
N VAL A 62 -4.94 -6.84 -1.46
CA VAL A 62 -4.81 -5.38 -1.58
C VAL A 62 -6.15 -4.72 -1.31
N MET A 63 -6.12 -3.61 -0.59
CA MET A 63 -7.26 -2.74 -0.38
C MET A 63 -6.97 -1.40 -1.05
N VAL A 64 -7.74 -1.11 -2.09
CA VAL A 64 -7.58 0.09 -2.93
C VAL A 64 -8.78 1.01 -2.76
N PHE A 65 -8.55 2.31 -2.84
CA PHE A 65 -9.57 3.34 -2.58
C PHE A 65 -9.68 4.31 -3.75
N VAL A 66 -10.88 4.76 -4.08
CA VAL A 66 -11.13 5.71 -5.17
C VAL A 66 -11.47 7.09 -4.62
N LEU A 67 -10.74 8.09 -5.09
CA LEU A 67 -11.03 9.50 -4.88
C LEU A 67 -10.99 10.24 -6.22
N GLY A 68 -12.14 10.75 -6.67
CA GLY A 68 -12.26 11.43 -7.96
C GLY A 68 -11.92 10.50 -9.12
N LYS A 69 -10.79 10.76 -9.79
CA LYS A 69 -10.30 9.98 -10.95
C LYS A 69 -9.03 9.16 -10.63
N THR A 70 -8.73 8.98 -9.34
CA THR A 70 -7.55 8.26 -8.89
C THR A 70 -7.96 7.11 -7.97
N ALA A 71 -7.45 5.91 -8.26
CA ALA A 71 -7.46 4.80 -7.31
C ALA A 71 -6.10 4.75 -6.60
N ALA A 72 -6.08 4.69 -5.27
CA ALA A 72 -4.87 4.63 -4.47
C ALA A 72 -4.73 3.25 -3.81
N TYR A 73 -3.56 2.64 -3.98
CA TYR A 73 -3.13 1.42 -3.31
C TYR A 73 -2.60 1.76 -1.91
N LEU A 74 -3.49 1.71 -0.91
CA LEU A 74 -3.14 2.09 0.47
C LEU A 74 -2.65 0.93 1.31
N TYR A 75 -3.28 -0.25 1.20
CA TYR A 75 -2.89 -1.42 2.00
C TYR A 75 -2.67 -2.63 1.12
N GLY A 76 -1.59 -3.35 1.35
CA GLY A 76 -1.39 -4.65 0.75
C GLY A 76 -0.54 -5.55 1.61
N ALA A 77 -0.78 -6.84 1.45
CA ALA A 77 -0.22 -7.87 2.29
C ALA A 77 -0.03 -9.16 1.51
N SER A 78 0.92 -9.97 1.95
CA SER A 78 1.15 -11.30 1.38
C SER A 78 1.75 -12.28 2.38
N SER A 79 1.35 -13.53 2.19
CA SER A 79 1.93 -14.70 2.84
C SER A 79 3.39 -14.91 2.41
N ASN A 80 4.10 -15.74 3.18
CA ASN A 80 5.42 -16.25 2.82
C ASN A 80 5.35 -17.51 1.94
N GLU A 81 4.17 -18.12 1.85
CA GLU A 81 3.90 -19.32 1.06
C GLU A 81 3.71 -18.98 -0.43
N GLU A 82 4.08 -19.91 -1.31
CA GLU A 82 3.73 -19.88 -2.74
C GLU A 82 4.13 -18.59 -3.49
N ARG A 83 5.18 -17.89 -3.03
CA ARG A 83 5.63 -16.61 -3.59
C ARG A 83 5.99 -16.68 -5.08
N GLN A 84 6.50 -17.81 -5.53
CA GLN A 84 6.85 -18.06 -6.93
C GLN A 84 5.65 -17.99 -7.87
N ARG A 85 4.42 -18.03 -7.35
CA ARG A 85 3.18 -17.85 -8.12
C ARG A 85 2.81 -16.39 -8.34
N MET A 86 3.55 -15.46 -7.75
CA MET A 86 3.35 -14.02 -7.88
C MET A 86 1.94 -13.54 -7.48
N PRO A 87 1.36 -13.99 -6.34
CA PRO A 87 -0.02 -13.63 -5.96
C PRO A 87 -0.21 -12.13 -5.76
N THR A 88 0.85 -11.41 -5.35
CA THR A 88 0.84 -9.95 -5.20
C THR A 88 0.68 -9.21 -6.52
N TYR A 89 1.21 -9.74 -7.62
CA TYR A 89 1.03 -9.17 -8.95
C TYR A 89 -0.39 -9.41 -9.45
N ALA A 90 -0.95 -10.59 -9.17
CA ALA A 90 -2.31 -10.94 -9.56
C ALA A 90 -3.36 -10.02 -8.90
N VAL A 91 -3.23 -9.74 -7.60
CA VAL A 91 -4.16 -8.81 -6.90
C VAL A 91 -4.01 -7.36 -7.36
N GLN A 92 -2.79 -6.91 -7.68
CA GLN A 92 -2.57 -5.56 -8.21
C GLN A 92 -3.19 -5.42 -9.61
N TRP A 93 -3.02 -6.43 -10.48
CA TRP A 93 -3.64 -6.42 -11.80
C TRP A 93 -5.17 -6.33 -11.71
N ALA A 94 -5.79 -7.17 -10.89
CA ALA A 94 -7.24 -7.12 -10.66
C ALA A 94 -7.70 -5.75 -10.11
N ALA A 95 -6.92 -5.16 -9.21
CA ALA A 95 -7.21 -3.83 -8.67
C ALA A 95 -7.09 -2.71 -9.73
N MET A 96 -6.13 -2.81 -10.65
CA MET A 96 -5.99 -1.87 -11.77
C MET A 96 -7.14 -2.02 -12.79
N GLU A 97 -7.55 -3.25 -13.09
CA GLU A 97 -8.72 -3.52 -13.94
C GLU A 97 -9.99 -2.95 -13.32
N TRP A 98 -10.19 -3.16 -12.02
CA TRP A 98 -11.30 -2.57 -11.28
C TRP A 98 -11.25 -1.04 -11.29
N ALA A 99 -10.10 -0.43 -11.00
CA ALA A 99 -9.94 1.02 -11.01
C ALA A 99 -10.27 1.62 -12.39
N LYS A 100 -9.83 0.96 -13.47
CA LYS A 100 -10.17 1.35 -14.84
C LYS A 100 -11.68 1.25 -15.09
N ALA A 101 -12.32 0.18 -14.63
CA ALA A 101 -13.78 0.01 -14.75
C ALA A 101 -14.57 1.08 -13.97
N GLN A 102 -14.02 1.60 -12.87
CA GLN A 102 -14.56 2.76 -12.13
C GLN A 102 -14.37 4.10 -12.85
N GLY A 103 -13.70 4.10 -14.01
CA GLY A 103 -13.37 5.31 -14.75
C GLY A 103 -12.27 6.15 -14.10
N CYS A 104 -11.37 5.52 -13.34
CA CYS A 104 -10.14 6.17 -12.87
C CYS A 104 -9.16 6.33 -14.04
N HIS A 105 -8.45 7.46 -14.06
CA HIS A 105 -7.37 7.75 -15.00
C HIS A 105 -6.00 7.44 -14.40
N TRP A 106 -5.91 7.43 -13.07
CA TRP A 106 -4.68 7.21 -12.33
C TRP A 106 -4.83 6.05 -11.36
N TYR A 107 -3.78 5.23 -11.28
CA TYR A 107 -3.61 4.23 -10.24
C TYR A 107 -2.34 4.55 -9.46
N ASP A 108 -2.53 5.13 -8.28
CA ASP A 108 -1.45 5.59 -7.41
C ASP A 108 -0.94 4.42 -6.56
N LEU A 109 0.28 3.97 -6.85
CA LEU A 109 0.98 2.94 -6.09
C LEU A 109 1.53 3.46 -4.76
N TRP A 110 1.37 4.76 -4.45
CA TRP A 110 1.88 5.44 -3.26
C TRP A 110 3.42 5.53 -3.21
N GLY A 111 3.97 5.93 -2.05
CA GLY A 111 5.38 6.29 -1.89
C GLY A 111 6.42 5.17 -2.16
N VAL A 112 7.59 5.58 -2.61
CA VAL A 112 8.81 4.77 -2.81
C VAL A 112 9.96 5.41 -1.99
N PRO A 113 11.19 4.84 -1.91
CA PRO A 113 12.30 5.54 -1.24
C PRO A 113 12.48 6.96 -1.78
N ASP A 114 12.74 7.91 -0.88
CA ASP A 114 13.06 9.29 -1.28
C ASP A 114 14.51 9.36 -1.76
N ALA A 115 14.72 8.99 -3.01
CA ALA A 115 16.00 9.06 -3.72
C ALA A 115 15.79 9.60 -5.14
N PRO A 116 16.82 10.19 -5.78
CA PRO A 116 16.76 10.57 -7.19
C PRO A 116 16.39 9.37 -8.08
N GLU A 117 15.59 9.59 -9.13
CA GLU A 117 15.14 8.51 -10.02
C GLU A 117 16.31 7.73 -10.65
N ALA A 118 17.38 8.43 -11.01
CA ALA A 118 18.60 7.79 -11.52
C ALA A 118 19.24 6.82 -10.51
N GLU A 119 19.20 7.14 -9.21
CA GLU A 119 19.68 6.24 -8.17
C GLU A 119 18.74 5.05 -7.98
N LEU A 120 17.42 5.31 -8.00
CA LEU A 120 16.40 4.28 -7.93
C LEU A 120 16.58 3.25 -9.06
N GLU A 121 16.70 3.70 -10.31
CA GLU A 121 16.90 2.84 -11.47
C GLU A 121 18.28 2.16 -11.51
N ALA A 122 19.34 2.79 -11.00
CA ALA A 122 20.65 2.16 -10.98
C ALA A 122 20.74 0.98 -9.98
N ASN A 123 19.91 0.98 -8.93
CA ASN A 123 20.07 0.08 -7.80
C ASN A 123 18.88 -0.85 -7.54
N PHE A 124 17.75 -0.73 -8.27
CA PHE A 124 16.52 -1.49 -7.94
C PHE A 124 16.66 -3.01 -7.96
N ALA A 125 17.64 -3.55 -8.69
CA ALA A 125 17.84 -5.00 -8.82
C ALA A 125 18.65 -5.59 -7.66
N ASP A 126 19.67 -4.87 -7.19
CA ASP A 126 20.68 -5.37 -6.26
C ASP A 126 20.55 -4.83 -4.84
N ARG A 127 19.91 -3.67 -4.67
CA ARG A 127 19.71 -3.03 -3.37
C ARG A 127 18.39 -3.46 -2.75
N HIS A 128 18.45 -3.89 -1.49
CA HIS A 128 17.34 -4.54 -0.80
C HIS A 128 17.01 -3.93 0.58
N ASP A 129 17.80 -2.98 1.07
CA ASP A 129 17.55 -2.31 2.35
C ASP A 129 16.32 -1.39 2.30
N GLY A 130 15.75 -1.08 3.46
CA GLY A 130 14.64 -0.14 3.60
C GLY A 130 13.49 -0.39 2.61
N LEU A 131 13.11 0.64 1.86
CA LEU A 131 12.00 0.58 0.90
C LEU A 131 12.42 0.19 -0.53
N TRP A 132 13.67 -0.26 -0.75
CA TRP A 132 14.17 -0.60 -2.09
C TRP A 132 13.44 -1.79 -2.72
N GLY A 133 13.08 -2.80 -1.92
CA GLY A 133 12.22 -3.90 -2.39
C GLY A 133 10.82 -3.44 -2.80
N VAL A 134 10.28 -2.41 -2.12
CA VAL A 134 8.99 -1.79 -2.46
C VAL A 134 9.10 -1.03 -3.77
N TYR A 135 10.20 -0.31 -4.01
CA TYR A 135 10.46 0.33 -5.30
C TYR A 135 10.47 -0.69 -6.43
N ARG A 136 11.28 -1.76 -6.31
CA ARG A 136 11.37 -2.83 -7.32
C ARG A 136 10.00 -3.42 -7.65
N PHE A 137 9.17 -3.68 -6.64
CA PHE A 137 7.81 -4.17 -6.83
C PHE A 137 6.95 -3.18 -7.62
N LYS A 138 6.90 -1.90 -7.21
CA LYS A 138 6.06 -0.87 -7.84
C LYS A 138 6.52 -0.54 -9.26
N ARG A 139 7.83 -0.46 -9.47
CA ARG A 139 8.48 -0.31 -10.78
C ARG A 139 8.10 -1.43 -11.75
N GLY A 140 7.82 -2.63 -11.25
CA GLY A 140 7.36 -3.77 -12.06
C GLY A 140 6.06 -3.53 -12.83
N PHE A 141 5.24 -2.55 -12.41
CA PHE A 141 3.98 -2.19 -13.06
C PHE A 141 4.10 -1.05 -14.09
N GLY A 142 5.31 -0.51 -14.31
CA GLY A 142 5.54 0.55 -15.30
C GLY A 142 4.96 1.92 -14.93
N GLY A 143 4.79 2.19 -13.64
CA GLY A 143 4.36 3.51 -13.15
C GLY A 143 5.42 4.60 -13.37
N GLN A 144 4.99 5.87 -13.23
CA GLN A 144 5.88 7.04 -13.30
C GLN A 144 6.14 7.59 -11.91
N LEU A 145 7.38 7.98 -11.61
CA LEU A 145 7.71 8.65 -10.35
C LEU A 145 7.16 10.07 -10.35
N GLN A 146 6.39 10.42 -9.33
CA GLN A 146 5.83 11.76 -9.14
C GLN A 146 6.30 12.35 -7.82
N ARG A 147 6.89 13.56 -7.87
CA ARG A 147 7.33 14.31 -6.67
C ARG A 147 6.33 15.41 -6.36
N THR A 148 5.87 15.46 -5.11
CA THR A 148 5.00 16.53 -4.61
C THR A 148 5.79 17.56 -3.80
N ILE A 149 5.18 18.70 -3.48
CA ILE A 149 5.81 19.79 -2.72
C ILE A 149 6.16 19.42 -1.26
N GLY A 150 5.75 18.23 -0.80
CA GLY A 150 5.95 17.77 0.57
C GLY A 150 5.01 18.47 1.58
N ALA A 151 5.24 18.21 2.86
CA ALA A 151 4.49 18.81 3.96
C ALA A 151 5.17 20.09 4.46
N THR A 152 4.38 21.13 4.73
CA THR A 152 4.84 22.40 5.32
C THR A 152 4.12 22.68 6.63
N ASP A 153 4.88 23.06 7.66
CA ASP A 153 4.32 23.34 8.98
C ASP A 153 3.90 24.81 9.14
N ARG A 154 2.61 25.04 9.43
CA ARG A 154 2.12 26.33 9.90
C ARG A 154 2.29 26.44 11.41
N VAL A 155 3.33 27.14 11.85
CA VAL A 155 3.69 27.24 13.27
C VAL A 155 2.84 28.29 13.99
N TYR A 156 1.91 27.85 14.83
CA TYR A 156 1.08 28.72 15.67
C TYR A 156 1.78 29.15 16.97
N ASN A 157 2.52 28.25 17.61
CA ASN A 157 3.31 28.55 18.81
C ASN A 157 4.78 28.17 18.58
N LYS A 158 5.62 29.20 18.46
CA LYS A 158 7.05 29.03 18.13
C LYS A 158 7.83 28.30 19.23
N LEU A 159 7.49 28.48 20.51
CA LEU A 159 8.21 27.86 21.62
C LEU A 159 7.91 26.36 21.71
N VAL A 160 6.63 26.00 21.68
CA VAL A 160 6.19 24.59 21.68
C VAL A 160 6.74 23.86 20.46
N TYR A 161 6.69 24.49 19.29
CA TYR A 161 7.21 23.90 18.06
C TYR A 161 8.73 23.70 18.10
N LYS A 162 9.50 24.65 18.63
CA LYS A 162 10.95 24.48 18.84
C LYS A 162 11.26 23.34 19.81
N LEU A 163 10.50 23.21 20.90
CA LEU A 163 10.68 22.10 21.86
C LEU A 163 10.36 20.76 21.20
N TYR A 164 9.28 20.69 20.42
CA TYR A 164 8.92 19.51 19.64
C TYR A 164 10.02 19.12 18.64
N GLN A 165 10.52 20.07 17.84
CA GLN A 165 11.61 19.82 16.89
C GLN A 165 12.89 19.37 17.60
N TRP A 166 13.25 20.01 18.72
CA TRP A 166 14.40 19.62 19.52
C TRP A 166 14.27 18.20 20.07
N ARG A 167 13.07 17.80 20.52
CA ARG A 167 12.81 16.44 20.97
C ARG A 167 12.89 15.44 19.81
N ARG A 168 12.31 15.76 18.65
CA ARG A 168 12.30 14.89 17.47
C ARG A 168 13.69 14.71 16.85
N GLY A 169 14.55 15.73 16.92
CA GLY A 169 15.92 15.66 16.36
C GLY A 169 16.95 14.93 17.24
N ARG A 170 16.52 14.35 18.37
CA ARG A 170 17.37 13.57 19.29
C ARG A 170 17.20 12.05 19.15
N GLU A 171 16.26 11.62 18.31
CA GLU A 171 16.02 10.22 17.92
C GLU A 171 16.69 9.95 16.56
#